data_AF-A0A536QZA0-F1
#
_entry.id   AF-A0A536QZA0-F1
#
_cell.length_a   1.000
_cell.length_b   1.000
_cell.length_c   1.000
_cell.angle_alpha   90.00
_cell.angle_beta   90.00
_cell.angle_gamma   90.00
#
_symmetry.space_group_name_H-M   'P 1'
#
loop_
_entity.id
_entity.type
_entity.pdbx_description
1 polymer ?
#
loop_
_entity_poly.entity_id
_entity_poly.type
_entity_poly.pdbx_seq_one_letter_code
_entity_poly.pdbx_strand_id
1 'polypeptide(L)'
;MTTAVLAVSPARPTLVRAVCVREWREALGNKLLVGMTLLPPVVILVAGIAAVAAAAVNPPSDRDVQALYAAAPAVAGLDPKEAVQGFIATYFLILFMLIPTVVPLTMAIYSVIGEKASRTLEPLLATPVGVGDLLFAKSLASTVPSVIVTWSAYGIYLATVISI
;
A
#
# COMPACT_ATOMS: atom_id res chain seq x y z
N MET A 1 -53.95 -16.15 1.26
CA MET A 1 -53.38 -14.96 1.91
C MET A 1 -51.92 -14.86 1.49
N THR A 2 -51.62 -14.01 0.51
CA THR A 2 -50.27 -13.79 -0.02
C THR A 2 -49.56 -12.77 0.86
N THR A 3 -48.57 -13.22 1.62
CA THR A 3 -47.70 -12.35 2.42
C THR A 3 -46.87 -11.48 1.48
N ALA A 4 -47.21 -10.20 1.40
CA ALA A 4 -46.39 -9.20 0.72
C ALA A 4 -45.06 -9.08 1.47
N VAL A 5 -44.00 -9.65 0.92
CA VAL A 5 -42.63 -9.43 1.39
C VAL A 5 -42.27 -7.99 1.05
N LEU A 6 -42.38 -7.10 2.04
CA LEU A 6 -41.89 -5.73 1.92
C LEU A 6 -40.37 -5.78 1.73
N ALA A 7 -39.89 -5.43 0.54
CA ALA A 7 -38.47 -5.25 0.28
C ALA A 7 -37.98 -4.02 1.06
N VAL A 8 -37.46 -4.24 2.27
CA VAL A 8 -36.82 -3.19 3.07
C VAL A 8 -35.48 -2.86 2.41
N SER A 9 -35.23 -1.58 2.14
CA SER A 9 -33.93 -1.15 1.63
C SER A 9 -32.85 -1.45 2.68
N PRO A 10 -31.76 -2.14 2.31
CA PRO A 10 -30.69 -2.44 3.25
C PRO A 10 -30.07 -1.15 3.79
N ALA A 11 -29.69 -1.15 5.07
CA ALA A 11 -29.04 0.00 5.69
C ALA A 11 -27.75 0.38 4.95
N ARG A 12 -27.47 1.69 4.86
CA ARG A 12 -26.26 2.26 4.21
C ARG A 12 -24.93 1.54 4.53
N PRO A 13 -24.60 1.20 5.80
CA PRO A 13 -23.33 0.51 6.10
C PRO A 13 -23.23 -0.89 5.46
N THR A 14 -24.35 -1.60 5.32
CA THR A 14 -24.39 -2.93 4.71
C THR A 14 -24.07 -2.87 3.21
N LEU A 15 -24.55 -1.83 2.53
CA LEU A 15 -24.27 -1.57 1.12
C LEU A 15 -22.78 -1.23 0.90
N VAL A 16 -22.22 -0.32 1.70
CA VAL A 16 -20.79 0.04 1.64
C VAL A 16 -19.90 -1.19 1.86
N ARG A 17 -20.20 -2.00 2.88
CA ARG A 17 -19.45 -3.24 3.15
C ARG A 17 -19.54 -4.23 2.00
N ALA A 18 -20.72 -4.40 1.40
CA ALA A 18 -20.92 -5.32 0.28
C ALA A 18 -20.09 -4.89 -0.94
N VAL A 19 -20.04 -3.59 -1.24
CA VAL A 19 -19.19 -3.04 -2.30
C VAL A 19 -17.72 -3.31 -1.98
N CYS A 20 -17.23 -2.98 -0.77
CA CYS A 20 -15.82 -3.23 -0.42
C CYS A 20 -15.42 -4.71 -0.56
N VAL A 21 -16.27 -5.63 -0.10
CA VAL A 21 -15.98 -7.08 -0.19
C VAL A 21 -15.97 -7.56 -1.65
N ARG A 22 -16.85 -7.03 -2.50
CA ARG A 22 -16.85 -7.32 -3.93
C ARG A 22 -15.53 -6.86 -4.57
N GLU A 23 -15.16 -5.60 -4.35
CA GLU A 23 -13.94 -5.01 -4.91
C GLU A 23 -12.69 -5.74 -4.44
N TRP A 24 -12.61 -6.14 -3.16
CA TRP A 24 -11.49 -6.96 -2.66
C TRP A 24 -11.41 -8.31 -3.37
N ARG A 25 -12.55 -8.97 -3.62
CA ARG A 25 -12.57 -10.26 -4.31
C ARG A 25 -12.11 -10.12 -5.76
N GLU A 26 -12.56 -9.07 -6.44
CA GLU A 26 -12.16 -8.78 -7.83
C GLU A 26 -10.68 -8.41 -7.90
N ALA A 27 -10.20 -7.55 -7.00
CA ALA A 27 -8.81 -7.15 -6.90
C ALA A 27 -7.89 -8.36 -6.67
N LEU A 28 -8.23 -9.21 -5.70
CA LEU A 28 -7.46 -10.43 -5.38
C LEU A 28 -7.55 -11.49 -6.49
N GLY A 29 -8.65 -11.54 -7.24
CA GLY A 29 -8.81 -12.44 -8.37
C GLY A 29 -7.99 -12.03 -9.60
N ASN A 30 -7.71 -10.73 -9.75
CA ASN A 30 -6.96 -10.21 -10.89
C ASN A 30 -5.45 -10.25 -10.63
N LYS A 31 -4.78 -11.28 -11.18
CA LYS A 31 -3.33 -11.48 -11.08
C LYS A 31 -2.50 -10.27 -11.52
N LEU A 32 -2.96 -9.52 -12.52
CA LEU A 32 -2.26 -8.32 -12.99
C LEU A 32 -2.33 -7.21 -11.93
N LEU A 33 -3.51 -6.97 -11.36
CA LEU A 33 -3.71 -5.92 -10.36
C LEU A 33 -3.00 -6.26 -9.04
N VAL A 34 -3.05 -7.54 -8.61
CA VAL A 34 -2.23 -8.03 -7.49
C VAL A 34 -0.75 -7.86 -7.79
N GLY A 35 -0.29 -8.25 -8.98
CA GLY A 35 1.09 -8.12 -9.41
C GLY A 35 1.58 -6.67 -9.39
N MET A 36 0.81 -5.73 -9.96
CA MET A 36 1.13 -4.31 -9.98
C MET A 36 1.13 -3.68 -8.57
N THR A 37 0.32 -4.22 -7.65
CA THR A 37 0.27 -3.76 -6.25
C THR A 37 1.44 -4.31 -5.42
N LEU A 38 1.81 -5.58 -5.62
CA LEU A 38 2.87 -6.24 -4.85
C LEU A 38 4.27 -6.03 -5.40
N LEU A 39 4.43 -5.78 -6.70
CA LEU A 39 5.74 -5.64 -7.32
C LEU A 39 6.55 -4.46 -6.75
N PRO A 40 6.00 -3.23 -6.61
CA PRO A 40 6.74 -2.13 -6.00
C PRO A 40 7.23 -2.41 -4.58
N PRO A 41 6.40 -2.86 -3.60
CA PRO A 41 6.89 -3.15 -2.25
C PRO A 41 7.92 -4.27 -2.24
N VAL A 42 7.78 -5.29 -3.08
CA VAL A 42 8.77 -6.39 -3.15
C VAL A 42 10.11 -5.90 -3.70
N VAL A 43 10.10 -5.09 -4.76
CA VAL A 43 11.33 -4.52 -5.33
C VAL A 43 12.02 -3.62 -4.31
N ILE A 44 11.29 -2.75 -3.63
CA ILE A 44 11.82 -1.86 -2.61
C ILE A 44 12.39 -2.68 -1.43
N LEU A 45 11.68 -3.73 -1.00
CA LEU A 45 12.14 -4.64 0.05
C LEU A 45 13.45 -5.33 -0.31
N VAL A 46 13.54 -5.93 -1.51
CA VAL A 46 14.74 -6.64 -1.97
C VAL A 46 15.90 -5.67 -2.14
N ALA A 47 15.66 -4.50 -2.75
CA ALA A 47 16.68 -3.47 -2.93
C ALA A 47 17.21 -2.93 -1.59
N GLY A 48 16.33 -2.74 -0.61
CA GLY A 48 16.72 -2.26 0.72
C GLY A 48 17.58 -3.27 1.46
N ILE A 49 17.16 -4.54 1.49
CA ILE A 49 17.94 -5.62 2.11
C ILE A 49 19.31 -5.74 1.43
N ALA A 50 19.34 -5.71 0.09
CA ALA A 50 20.59 -5.76 -0.67
C ALA A 50 21.51 -4.57 -0.37
N ALA A 51 20.96 -3.36 -0.23
CA ALA A 51 21.73 -2.16 0.11
C ALA A 51 22.38 -2.28 1.51
N VAL A 52 21.63 -2.74 2.51
CA VAL A 52 22.15 -2.97 3.86
C VAL A 52 23.20 -4.09 3.87
N ALA A 53 22.94 -5.21 3.19
CA ALA A 53 23.89 -6.32 3.09
C ALA A 53 25.19 -5.90 2.38
N ALA A 54 25.10 -5.10 1.32
CA ALA A 54 26.27 -4.58 0.61
C ALA A 54 27.12 -3.64 1.48
N ALA A 55 26.47 -2.79 2.29
CA ALA A 55 27.14 -1.92 3.26
C ALA A 55 27.83 -2.72 4.39
N ALA A 56 27.27 -3.87 4.77
CA ALA A 56 27.90 -4.77 5.75
C ALA A 56 29.17 -5.44 5.20
N VAL A 57 29.21 -5.75 3.91
CA VAL A 57 30.39 -6.37 3.25
C VAL A 57 31.46 -5.34 2.86
N ASN A 58 31.06 -4.11 2.55
CA ASN A 58 31.95 -3.01 2.18
C ASN A 58 31.79 -1.84 3.16
N PRO A 59 32.49 -1.87 4.32
CA PRO A 59 32.41 -0.80 5.30
C PRO A 59 32.81 0.55 4.66
N PRO A 60 32.03 1.63 4.89
CA PRO A 60 32.34 2.94 4.35
C PRO A 60 33.63 3.49 4.95
N SER A 61 34.33 4.34 4.18
CA SER A 61 35.56 4.98 4.65
C SER A 61 35.25 6.02 5.74
N ASP A 62 36.23 6.36 6.58
CA ASP A 62 36.07 7.36 7.64
C ASP A 62 35.58 8.72 7.11
N ARG A 63 35.99 9.07 5.89
CA ARG A 63 35.56 10.28 5.19
C ARG A 63 34.07 10.24 4.85
N ASP A 64 33.56 9.10 4.41
CA ASP A 64 32.16 8.92 4.04
C ASP A 64 31.27 8.93 5.30
N VAL A 65 31.75 8.34 6.40
CA VAL A 65 31.07 8.36 7.69
C VAL A 65 30.98 9.79 8.25
N GLN A 66 32.06 10.58 8.14
CA GLN A 66 32.03 11.99 8.54
C GLN A 66 31.05 12.82 7.68
N ALA A 67 31.02 12.59 6.37
CA ALA A 67 30.06 13.22 5.48
C ALA A 67 28.62 12.82 5.83
N LEU A 68 28.39 11.56 6.20
CA LEU A 68 27.09 11.08 6.67
C LEU A 68 26.63 11.79 7.94
N TYR A 69 27.49 11.92 8.95
CA TYR A 69 27.15 12.63 10.18
C TYR A 69 26.87 14.12 9.96
N ALA A 70 27.56 14.75 9.00
CA ALA A 70 27.28 16.12 8.62
C ALA A 70 25.93 16.28 7.89
N ALA A 71 25.57 15.31 7.03
CA ALA A 71 24.33 15.34 6.26
C ALA A 71 23.10 14.92 7.09
N ALA A 72 23.27 14.02 8.06
CA ALA A 72 22.23 13.47 8.90
C ALA A 72 22.59 13.60 10.39
N PRO A 73 22.32 14.77 11.01
CA PRO A 73 22.59 14.98 12.44
C PRO A 73 21.85 14.00 13.35
N ALA A 74 20.74 13.43 12.87
CA ALA A 74 19.94 12.46 13.61
C ALA A 74 20.64 11.12 13.88
N VAL A 75 21.66 10.77 13.09
CA VAL A 75 22.50 9.57 13.29
C VAL A 75 23.87 9.91 13.85
N ALA A 76 24.15 11.19 14.13
CA ALA A 76 25.45 11.63 14.63
C ALA A 76 25.72 11.04 16.03
N GLY A 77 26.85 10.35 16.17
CA GLY A 77 27.29 9.73 17.44
C GLY A 77 26.88 8.27 17.63
N LEU A 78 26.15 7.67 16.67
CA LEU A 78 25.98 6.22 16.61
C LEU A 78 27.27 5.52 16.15
N ASP A 79 27.34 4.20 16.30
CA ASP A 79 28.41 3.43 15.66
C ASP A 79 28.33 3.59 14.13
N PRO A 80 29.44 3.69 13.38
CA PRO A 80 29.41 3.88 11.93
C PRO A 80 28.55 2.85 11.18
N LYS A 81 28.53 1.60 11.65
CA LYS A 81 27.68 0.55 11.05
C LYS A 81 26.20 0.88 11.25
N GLU A 82 25.81 1.22 12.48
CA GLU A 82 24.43 1.54 12.85
C GLU A 82 23.95 2.84 12.20
N ALA A 83 24.82 3.84 12.07
CA ALA A 83 24.52 5.10 11.41
C ALA A 83 24.17 4.91 9.94
N VAL A 84 24.94 4.09 9.23
CA VAL A 84 24.73 3.77 7.81
C VAL A 84 23.45 2.93 7.64
N GLN A 85 23.25 1.92 8.49
CA GLN A 85 22.03 1.12 8.49
C GLN A 85 20.78 1.98 8.74
N GLY A 86 20.82 2.85 9.75
CA GLY A 86 19.71 3.75 10.09
C GLY A 86 19.42 4.76 8.98
N PHE A 87 20.47 5.29 8.33
CA PHE A 87 20.31 6.17 7.19
C PHE A 87 19.64 5.46 6.01
N ILE A 88 20.14 4.29 5.61
CA ILE A 88 19.54 3.49 4.54
C ILE A 88 18.08 3.15 4.88
N ALA A 89 17.81 2.66 6.10
CA ALA A 89 16.46 2.33 6.55
C ALA A 89 15.50 3.53 6.49
N THR A 90 15.96 4.73 6.85
CA THR A 90 15.14 5.95 6.77
C THR A 90 14.77 6.30 5.33
N TYR A 91 15.71 6.20 4.40
CA TYR A 91 15.43 6.43 2.97
C TYR A 91 14.45 5.40 2.41
N PHE A 92 14.62 4.12 2.76
CA PHE A 92 13.70 3.07 2.33
C PHE A 92 12.31 3.19 2.96
N LEU A 93 12.20 3.67 4.22
CA LEU A 93 10.91 4.00 4.84
C LEU A 93 10.11 4.98 3.97
N ILE A 94 10.76 6.05 3.48
CA ILE A 94 10.09 7.05 2.64
C ILE A 94 9.56 6.39 1.36
N LEU A 95 10.34 5.49 0.75
CA LEU A 95 9.92 4.73 -0.44
C LEU A 95 8.73 3.80 -0.14
N PHE A 96 8.72 3.13 1.01
CA PHE A 96 7.57 2.32 1.44
C PHE A 96 6.33 3.20 1.67
N MET A 97 6.46 4.38 2.27
CA MET A 97 5.33 5.28 2.50
C MET A 97 4.71 5.87 1.23
N LEU A 98 5.43 5.85 0.09
CA LEU A 98 4.91 6.28 -1.20
C LEU A 98 3.87 5.29 -1.76
N ILE A 99 3.98 4.01 -1.41
CA ILE A 99 3.10 2.92 -1.89
C ILE A 99 1.62 3.15 -1.52
N PRO A 100 1.24 3.35 -0.24
CA PRO A 100 -0.15 3.60 0.13
C PRO A 100 -0.68 4.93 -0.40
N THR A 101 0.16 5.80 -0.94
CA THR A 101 -0.28 7.00 -1.65
C THR A 101 -0.59 6.72 -3.12
N VAL A 102 0.24 5.92 -3.79
CA VAL A 102 0.12 5.67 -5.24
C VAL A 102 -0.84 4.54 -5.58
N VAL A 103 -0.84 3.45 -4.81
CA VAL A 103 -1.67 2.27 -5.10
C VAL A 103 -3.17 2.61 -5.09
N PRO A 104 -3.73 3.33 -4.09
CA PRO A 104 -5.14 3.68 -4.09
C PRO A 104 -5.53 4.57 -5.28
N LEU A 105 -4.63 5.46 -5.69
CA LEU A 105 -4.82 6.30 -6.88
C LEU A 105 -4.93 5.44 -8.14
N THR A 106 -4.01 4.51 -8.35
CA THR A 106 -4.06 3.61 -9.51
C THR A 106 -5.28 2.70 -9.49
N MET A 107 -5.66 2.17 -8.33
CA MET A 107 -6.86 1.34 -8.17
C MET A 107 -8.14 2.12 -8.44
N ALA A 108 -8.23 3.38 -7.99
CA ALA A 108 -9.37 4.24 -8.28
C ALA A 108 -9.53 4.49 -9.79
N ILE A 109 -8.42 4.73 -10.49
CA ILE A 109 -8.40 4.90 -11.95
C ILE A 109 -8.88 3.61 -12.65
N TYR A 110 -8.35 2.45 -12.28
CA TYR A 110 -8.78 1.16 -12.87
C TYR A 110 -10.23 0.82 -12.54
N SER A 111 -10.74 1.14 -11.35
CA SER A 111 -12.13 0.93 -10.96
C SER A 111 -13.09 1.77 -11.82
N VAL A 112 -12.77 3.05 -12.03
CA VAL A 112 -13.58 3.95 -12.88
C VAL A 112 -13.52 3.54 -14.36
N ILE A 113 -12.33 3.20 -14.88
CA ILE A 113 -12.17 2.76 -16.27
C ILE A 113 -12.86 1.40 -16.49
N GLY A 114 -12.74 0.48 -15.53
CA GLY A 114 -13.38 -0.83 -15.56
C GLY A 114 -14.91 -0.73 -15.63
N GLU A 115 -15.51 0.11 -14.78
CA GLU A 115 -16.96 0.35 -14.79
C GLU A 115 -17.46 1.03 -16.07
N LYS A 116 -16.62 1.89 -16.68
CA LYS A 116 -16.93 2.51 -17.98
C LYS A 116 -16.82 1.51 -19.13
N ALA A 117 -15.84 0.59 -19.08
CA ALA A 117 -15.62 -0.42 -20.11
C ALA A 117 -16.69 -1.54 -20.09
N SER A 118 -17.21 -1.89 -18.91
CA SER A 118 -18.27 -2.91 -18.74
C SER A 118 -19.69 -2.41 -18.99
N ARG A 119 -19.88 -1.12 -19.35
CA ARG A 119 -21.19 -0.46 -19.49
C ARG A 119 -22.08 -0.55 -18.23
N THR A 120 -21.50 -0.68 -17.03
CA THR A 120 -22.26 -0.84 -15.78
C THR A 120 -22.58 0.48 -15.06
N LEU A 121 -22.39 1.62 -15.73
CA LEU A 121 -22.71 2.94 -15.16
C LEU A 121 -24.23 3.14 -14.95
N GLU A 122 -25.07 2.54 -15.80
CA GLU A 122 -26.54 2.61 -15.69
C GLU A 122 -27.08 1.86 -14.44
N PRO A 123 -26.65 0.61 -14.15
CA PRO A 123 -27.01 -0.07 -12.90
C PRO A 123 -26.52 0.60 -11.61
N LEU A 124 -25.34 1.23 -11.63
CA LEU A 124 -24.75 1.90 -10.46
C LEU A 124 -25.47 3.22 -10.10
N LEU A 125 -26.03 3.90 -11.11
CA LEU A 125 -26.93 5.04 -10.92
C LEU A 125 -28.36 4.60 -10.54
N ALA A 126 -28.73 3.35 -10.82
CA ALA A 126 -30.04 2.79 -10.48
C ALA A 126 -30.07 2.13 -9.08
N THR A 127 -28.91 1.89 -8.44
CA THR A 127 -28.86 1.40 -7.06
C THR A 127 -29.13 2.52 -6.04
N PRO A 128 -29.78 2.23 -4.89
CA PRO A 128 -30.11 3.22 -3.86
C PRO A 128 -28.89 3.67 -3.02
N VAL A 129 -27.67 3.61 -3.59
CA VAL A 129 -26.42 4.01 -2.94
C VAL A 129 -26.00 5.38 -3.49
N GLY A 130 -25.72 6.34 -2.63
CA GLY A 130 -25.27 7.65 -3.06
C GLY A 130 -23.90 7.58 -3.74
N VAL A 131 -23.67 8.43 -4.77
CA VAL A 131 -22.39 8.51 -5.50
C VAL A 131 -21.21 8.73 -4.55
N GLY A 132 -21.38 9.55 -3.51
CA GLY A 132 -20.36 9.79 -2.48
C GLY A 132 -20.01 8.54 -1.66
N ASP A 133 -21.03 7.78 -1.21
CA ASP A 133 -20.84 6.55 -0.43
C ASP A 133 -20.12 5.48 -1.25
N LEU A 134 -20.41 5.42 -2.56
CA LEU A 134 -19.75 4.52 -3.49
C LEU A 134 -18.27 4.87 -3.71
N LEU A 135 -17.96 6.15 -3.97
CA LEU A 135 -16.59 6.61 -4.15
C LEU A 135 -15.76 6.41 -2.88
N PHE A 136 -16.37 6.65 -1.71
CA PHE A 136 -15.76 6.39 -0.42
C PHE A 136 -15.49 4.89 -0.21
N ALA A 137 -16.47 4.02 -0.49
CA ALA A 137 -16.31 2.57 -0.41
C ALA A 137 -15.16 2.07 -1.31
N LYS A 138 -15.10 2.54 -2.55
CA LYS A 138 -14.03 2.18 -3.50
C LYS A 138 -12.64 2.63 -3.02
N SER A 139 -12.55 3.86 -2.54
CA SER A 139 -11.29 4.42 -2.01
C SER A 139 -10.81 3.66 -0.78
N LEU A 140 -11.74 3.30 0.12
CA LEU A 140 -11.44 2.52 1.31
C LEU A 140 -11.04 1.08 0.94
N ALA A 141 -11.72 0.48 -0.04
CA ALA A 141 -11.43 -0.85 -0.53
C ALA A 141 -10.02 -0.95 -1.14
N SER A 142 -9.50 0.09 -1.79
CA SER A 142 -8.13 0.10 -2.31
C SER A 142 -7.08 0.47 -1.26
N THR A 143 -7.40 1.42 -0.37
CA THR A 143 -6.44 1.94 0.62
C THR A 143 -6.10 0.94 1.71
N VAL A 144 -7.11 0.28 2.29
CA VAL A 144 -6.91 -0.68 3.39
C VAL A 144 -5.91 -1.79 3.04
N PRO A 145 -6.06 -2.54 1.93
CA PRO A 145 -5.11 -3.59 1.58
C PRO A 145 -3.72 -3.01 1.24
N SER A 146 -3.65 -1.84 0.61
CA SER A 146 -2.36 -1.22 0.30
C SER A 146 -1.57 -0.87 1.56
N VAL A 147 -2.23 -0.33 2.59
CA VAL A 147 -1.59 0.00 3.87
C VAL A 147 -1.11 -1.28 4.56
N ILE A 148 -1.95 -2.32 4.61
CA ILE A 148 -1.60 -3.60 5.23
C ILE A 148 -0.38 -4.23 4.55
N VAL A 149 -0.35 -4.25 3.22
CA VAL A 149 0.79 -4.78 2.45
C VAL A 149 2.06 -3.97 2.74
N THR A 150 1.96 -2.65 2.75
CA THR A 150 3.10 -1.76 3.00
C THR A 150 3.67 -1.98 4.40
N TRP A 151 2.82 -2.03 5.42
CA TRP A 151 3.24 -2.26 6.80
C TRP A 151 3.84 -3.64 6.99
N SER A 152 3.27 -4.67 6.34
CA SER A 152 3.81 -6.03 6.38
C SER A 152 5.19 -6.09 5.73
N ALA A 153 5.36 -5.50 4.55
CA ALA A 153 6.64 -5.46 3.84
C ALA A 153 7.70 -4.68 4.65
N TYR A 154 7.32 -3.53 5.20
CA TYR A 154 8.23 -2.74 6.03
C TYR A 154 8.61 -3.44 7.33
N GLY A 155 7.67 -4.15 7.96
CA GLY A 155 7.95 -4.98 9.14
C GLY A 155 8.95 -6.10 8.85
N ILE A 156 8.79 -6.80 7.72
CA ILE A 156 9.74 -7.83 7.25
C ILE A 156 11.11 -7.19 6.97
N TYR A 157 11.14 -6.04 6.31
CA TYR A 157 12.36 -5.30 6.03
C TYR A 157 13.12 -4.97 7.32
N LEU A 158 12.47 -4.35 8.30
CA LEU A 158 13.10 -4.02 9.58
C LEU A 158 13.61 -5.25 10.34
N ALA A 159 12.80 -6.31 10.43
CA ALA A 159 13.21 -7.54 11.10
C ALA A 159 14.46 -8.17 10.45
N THR A 160 14.55 -8.10 9.12
CA THR A 160 15.70 -8.59 8.37
C THR A 160 16.92 -7.73 8.59
N VAL A 161 16.78 -6.40 8.51
CA VAL A 161 17.88 -5.44 8.69
C VAL A 161 18.50 -5.52 10.09
N ILE A 162 17.68 -5.66 11.13
CA ILE A 162 18.16 -5.81 12.52
C ILE A 162 18.97 -7.11 12.69
N SER A 163 18.74 -8.11 11.85
CA SER A 163 19.44 -9.40 11.91
C SER A 163 20.81 -9.41 11.19
N ILE A 164 21.19 -8.32 10.49
CA ILE A 164 22.43 -8.17 9.68
C ILE A 164 23.44 -7.26 10.40
#